data_AF-A0A7K9U6R6-F1
#
_entry.id   AF-A0A7K9U6R6-F1
#
_cell.length_a   1.000
_cell.length_b   1.000
_cell.length_c   1.000
_cell.angle_alpha   90.00
_cell.angle_beta   90.00
_cell.angle_gamma   90.00
#
_symmetry.space_group_name_H-M   'P 1'
#
loop_
_entity.id
_entity.type
_entity.pdbx_description
1 polymer ?
#
loop_
_entity_poly.entity_id
_entity_poly.type
_entity_poly.pdbx_seq_one_letter_code
_entity_poly.pdbx_strand_id
1 'polypeptide(L)'
;QTGVLTPLSQQVLIDCSWGFGNYACDGGEEWRAYEWIKKHGGIASTESYGTYKGQNGLCHYNQSEMLAKITGYVNVTSGNITAVKAAIYKHGPVAVSIDASHRTFSFYSNGIYYEPKCGNKLGELDHAVLAVGYGVLQGETYWLIKNSWSTYWGNDGYILMAMKDNNCGVATEATYPILA
;
A
#
# COMPACT_ATOMS: atom_id res chain seq x y z
N GLN A 1 -10.59 -0.34 -13.85
CA GLN A 1 -10.55 0.25 -15.20
C GLN A 1 -10.81 -0.79 -16.29
N THR A 2 -10.10 -1.92 -16.29
CA THR A 2 -10.29 -3.00 -17.29
C THR A 2 -11.48 -3.93 -17.00
N GLY A 3 -12.03 -3.91 -15.79
CA GLY A 3 -13.05 -4.85 -15.33
C GLY A 3 -12.49 -6.23 -14.92
N VAL A 4 -11.18 -6.43 -15.03
CA VAL A 4 -10.48 -7.67 -14.66
C VAL A 4 -9.54 -7.39 -13.49
N LEU A 5 -9.64 -8.20 -12.44
CA LEU A 5 -8.74 -8.14 -11.29
C LEU A 5 -7.64 -9.21 -11.42
N THR A 6 -6.45 -8.79 -11.84
CA THR A 6 -5.29 -9.67 -12.03
C THR A 6 -4.34 -9.56 -10.84
N PRO A 7 -3.95 -10.68 -10.19
CA PRO A 7 -2.88 -10.69 -9.20
C PRO A 7 -1.54 -10.31 -9.85
N LEU A 8 -0.95 -9.23 -9.36
CA LEU A 8 0.37 -8.75 -9.80
C LEU A 8 1.46 -9.29 -8.88
N SER A 9 2.64 -9.54 -9.43
CA SER A 9 3.76 -10.11 -8.68
C SER A 9 4.33 -9.09 -7.70
N GLN A 10 4.31 -9.38 -6.40
CA GLN A 10 5.11 -8.64 -5.42
C GLN A 10 6.60 -8.98 -5.58
N GLN A 11 6.91 -10.23 -5.94
CA GLN A 11 8.28 -10.72 -6.02
C GLN A 11 9.11 -10.00 -7.08
N VAL A 12 8.50 -9.55 -8.20
CA VAL A 12 9.25 -8.77 -9.21
C VAL A 12 9.73 -7.44 -8.65
N LEU A 13 8.94 -6.78 -7.80
CA LEU A 13 9.36 -5.53 -7.16
C LEU A 13 10.47 -5.81 -6.14
N ILE A 14 10.34 -6.88 -5.36
CA ILE A 14 11.36 -7.32 -4.41
C ILE A 14 12.67 -7.64 -5.10
N ASP A 15 12.65 -8.32 -6.25
CA ASP A 15 13.88 -8.77 -6.90
C ASP A 15 14.50 -7.69 -7.80
N CYS A 16 13.70 -6.81 -8.42
CA CYS A 16 14.15 -5.97 -9.53
C CYS A 16 14.22 -4.47 -9.25
N SER A 17 13.58 -3.95 -8.19
CA SER A 17 13.48 -2.49 -7.99
C SER A 17 14.66 -1.86 -7.21
N TRP A 18 15.75 -2.60 -7.00
CA TRP A 18 16.88 -2.15 -6.16
C TRP A 18 17.57 -0.91 -6.71
N GLY A 19 17.74 -0.85 -8.04
CA GLY A 19 18.30 0.31 -8.74
C GLY A 19 17.45 1.59 -8.67
N PHE A 20 16.26 1.52 -8.06
CA PHE A 20 15.36 2.66 -7.82
C PHE A 20 15.32 3.07 -6.35
N GLY A 21 16.08 2.39 -5.49
CA GLY A 21 16.21 2.71 -4.07
C GLY A 21 15.32 1.90 -3.12
N ASN A 22 14.64 0.86 -3.61
CA ASN A 22 13.99 -0.12 -2.75
C ASN A 22 15.02 -1.17 -2.29
N TYR A 23 14.85 -1.71 -1.10
CA TYR A 23 15.78 -2.65 -0.45
C TYR A 23 15.14 -4.02 -0.20
N ALA A 24 14.24 -4.45 -1.08
CA ALA A 24 13.60 -5.76 -1.02
C ALA A 24 12.94 -6.03 0.35
N CYS A 25 13.38 -7.08 1.06
CA CYS A 25 12.87 -7.41 2.39
C CYS A 25 13.27 -6.41 3.49
N ASP A 26 14.19 -5.48 3.23
CA ASP A 26 14.65 -4.46 4.18
C ASP A 26 13.91 -3.11 4.00
N GLY A 27 12.86 -3.08 3.18
CA GLY A 27 11.97 -1.93 3.02
C GLY A 27 12.04 -1.27 1.64
N GLY A 28 11.20 -0.27 1.43
CA GLY A 28 11.10 0.48 0.19
C GLY A 28 9.82 1.31 0.14
N GLU A 29 9.70 2.13 -0.90
CA GLU A 29 8.60 3.08 -1.07
C GLU A 29 7.82 2.79 -2.36
N GLU A 30 6.50 2.98 -2.33
CA GLU A 30 5.63 2.63 -3.46
C GLU A 30 5.94 3.49 -4.69
N TRP A 31 6.27 4.77 -4.50
CA TRP A 31 6.61 5.66 -5.61
C TRP A 31 7.87 5.20 -6.36
N ARG A 32 8.85 4.60 -5.68
CA ARG A 32 10.03 4.00 -6.33
C ARG A 32 9.66 2.76 -7.12
N ALA A 33 8.76 1.94 -6.58
CA ALA A 33 8.21 0.81 -7.31
C ALA A 33 7.46 1.30 -8.56
N TYR A 34 6.67 2.38 -8.46
CA TYR A 34 6.00 2.99 -9.61
C TYR A 34 6.99 3.46 -10.67
N GLU A 35 8.09 4.12 -10.29
CA GLU A 35 9.14 4.51 -11.24
C GLU A 35 9.75 3.29 -11.95
N TRP A 36 9.98 2.18 -11.23
CA TRP A 36 10.43 0.93 -11.84
C TRP A 36 9.41 0.40 -12.85
N ILE A 37 8.13 0.31 -12.47
CA ILE A 37 7.04 -0.18 -13.33
C ILE A 37 6.93 0.68 -14.60
N LYS A 38 6.98 2.00 -14.44
CA LYS A 38 6.90 2.96 -15.54
C LYS A 38 8.06 2.79 -16.52
N LYS A 39 9.30 2.66 -16.02
CA LYS A 39 10.49 2.50 -16.87
C LYS A 39 10.47 1.17 -17.63
N HIS A 40 9.98 0.10 -17.02
CA HIS A 40 10.01 -1.25 -17.60
C HIS A 40 8.73 -1.63 -18.35
N GLY A 41 7.84 -0.66 -18.58
CA GLY A 41 6.65 -0.88 -19.40
C GLY A 41 5.62 -1.81 -18.75
N GLY A 42 5.53 -1.81 -17.42
CA GLY A 42 4.52 -2.51 -16.65
C GLY A 42 5.09 -3.37 -15.52
N ILE A 43 4.22 -4.22 -14.98
CA ILE A 43 4.54 -5.21 -13.94
C ILE A 43 3.93 -6.56 -14.33
N ALA A 44 4.68 -7.64 -14.08
CA ALA A 44 4.24 -9.00 -14.33
C ALA A 44 3.09 -9.42 -13.39
N SER A 45 2.29 -10.38 -13.86
CA SER A 45 1.38 -11.12 -12.98
C SER A 45 2.15 -12.07 -12.07
N THR A 46 1.53 -12.49 -10.96
CA THR A 46 2.08 -13.59 -10.14
C THR A 46 2.25 -14.88 -10.95
N GLU A 47 1.35 -15.14 -11.91
CA GLU A 47 1.40 -16.32 -12.76
C GLU A 47 2.63 -16.34 -13.68
N SER A 48 3.00 -15.20 -14.26
CA SER A 48 4.14 -15.10 -15.18
C SER A 48 5.49 -15.04 -14.46
N TYR A 49 5.60 -14.24 -13.40
CA TYR A 49 6.85 -14.10 -12.65
C TYR A 49 7.14 -15.27 -11.69
N GLY A 50 6.08 -15.96 -11.24
CA GLY A 50 6.15 -16.98 -10.21
C GLY A 50 5.66 -16.51 -8.84
N THR A 51 5.58 -17.46 -7.91
CA THR A 51 5.01 -17.24 -6.57
C THR A 51 5.87 -16.30 -5.73
N TYR A 52 5.20 -15.59 -4.82
CA TYR A 52 5.86 -14.85 -3.76
C TYR A 52 6.69 -15.79 -2.87
N LYS A 53 7.94 -15.42 -2.60
CA LYS A 53 8.90 -16.25 -1.86
C LYS A 53 9.15 -15.74 -0.44
N GLY A 54 8.81 -14.48 -0.14
CA GLY A 54 9.09 -13.89 1.18
C GLY A 54 10.57 -13.73 1.48
N GLN A 55 11.42 -13.61 0.45
CA GLN A 55 12.86 -13.44 0.56
C GLN A 55 13.41 -12.72 -0.68
N ASN A 56 14.61 -12.17 -0.55
CA ASN A 56 15.36 -11.59 -1.66
C ASN A 56 15.67 -12.66 -2.73
N GLY A 57 15.48 -12.31 -4.00
CA GLY A 57 15.80 -13.14 -5.16
C GLY A 57 16.63 -12.39 -6.20
N LEU A 58 16.99 -13.11 -7.26
CA LEU A 58 17.63 -12.51 -8.43
C LEU A 58 16.56 -12.01 -9.39
N CYS A 59 16.72 -10.76 -9.83
CA CYS A 59 15.84 -10.19 -10.84
C CYS A 59 15.86 -10.98 -12.14
N HIS A 60 14.69 -11.43 -12.59
CA HIS A 60 14.51 -12.21 -13.82
C HIS A 60 13.23 -11.81 -14.58
N TYR A 61 12.90 -10.52 -14.58
CA TYR A 61 11.72 -10.05 -15.32
C TYR A 61 11.90 -10.27 -16.84
N ASN A 62 10.79 -10.61 -17.50
CA ASN A 62 10.72 -10.70 -18.94
C ASN A 62 9.87 -9.57 -19.50
N GLN A 63 10.42 -8.80 -20.44
CA GLN A 63 9.75 -7.64 -21.03
C GLN A 63 8.41 -8.01 -21.70
N SER A 64 8.29 -9.21 -22.27
CA SER A 64 7.05 -9.68 -22.92
C SER A 64 5.94 -10.04 -21.94
N GLU A 65 6.24 -10.18 -20.64
CA GLU A 65 5.28 -10.57 -19.59
C GLU A 65 4.77 -9.36 -18.78
N MET A 66 5.23 -8.15 -19.10
CA MET A 66 4.78 -6.93 -18.43
C MET A 66 3.37 -6.55 -18.89
N LEU A 67 2.44 -6.45 -17.94
CA LEU A 67 1.02 -6.20 -18.22
C LEU A 67 0.59 -4.79 -17.76
N ALA A 68 0.47 -4.59 -16.45
CA ALA A 68 -0.15 -3.41 -15.86
C ALA A 68 0.77 -2.18 -15.97
N LYS A 69 0.65 -1.49 -17.11
CA LYS A 69 1.38 -0.26 -17.42
C LYS A 69 0.83 0.93 -16.65
N ILE A 70 1.73 1.81 -16.24
CA ILE A 70 1.38 3.09 -15.63
C ILE A 70 2.05 4.22 -16.40
N THR A 71 1.38 5.36 -16.50
CA THR A 71 1.91 6.60 -17.11
C THR A 71 2.56 7.52 -16.07
N GLY A 72 2.16 7.36 -14.82
CA GLY A 72 2.70 8.10 -13.68
C GLY A 72 2.03 7.66 -12.38
N TYR A 73 2.17 8.48 -11.35
CA TYR A 73 1.54 8.33 -10.06
C TYR A 73 1.29 9.71 -9.46
N VAL A 74 0.44 9.78 -8.45
CA VAL A 74 0.11 11.01 -7.73
C VAL A 74 0.49 10.85 -6.28
N ASN A 75 1.22 11.84 -5.77
CA ASN A 75 1.40 12.02 -4.33
C ASN A 75 0.26 12.90 -3.83
N VAL A 76 -0.59 12.35 -2.96
CA VAL A 76 -1.64 13.12 -2.31
C VAL A 76 -1.01 14.07 -1.29
N THR A 77 -1.56 15.27 -1.16
CA THR A 77 -1.04 16.27 -0.21
C THR A 77 -1.02 15.70 1.22
N SER A 78 0.17 15.64 1.82
CA SER A 78 0.39 15.10 3.17
C SER A 78 -0.57 15.69 4.21
N GLY A 79 -1.14 14.82 5.04
CA GLY A 79 -2.10 15.13 6.09
C GLY A 79 -3.50 15.49 5.62
N ASN A 80 -3.74 15.58 4.30
CA ASN A 80 -5.03 16.01 3.76
C ASN A 80 -6.02 14.84 3.64
N ILE A 81 -6.73 14.56 4.74
CA ILE A 81 -7.78 13.54 4.81
C ILE A 81 -8.80 13.67 3.68
N THR A 82 -9.24 14.89 3.35
CA THR A 82 -10.21 15.13 2.29
C THR A 82 -9.66 14.74 0.91
N ALA A 83 -8.39 15.04 0.65
CA ALA A 83 -7.73 14.65 -0.59
C ALA A 83 -7.56 13.14 -0.71
N VAL A 84 -7.23 12.44 0.38
CA VAL A 84 -7.14 10.96 0.39
C VAL A 84 -8.51 10.34 0.14
N LYS A 85 -9.58 10.84 0.79
CA LYS A 85 -10.97 10.40 0.50
C LYS A 85 -11.33 10.60 -0.98
N ALA A 86 -11.00 11.77 -1.52
CA ALA A 86 -11.26 12.08 -2.93
C ALA A 86 -10.46 11.17 -3.87
N ALA A 87 -9.22 10.84 -3.53
CA ALA A 87 -8.40 9.90 -4.28
C ALA A 87 -9.02 8.50 -4.28
N ILE A 88 -9.43 7.99 -3.11
CA ILE A 88 -10.10 6.69 -3.00
C ILE A 88 -11.38 6.67 -3.83
N TYR A 89 -12.22 7.69 -3.71
CA TYR A 89 -13.49 7.77 -4.41
C TYR A 89 -13.34 7.85 -5.94
N LYS A 90 -12.38 8.66 -6.43
CA LYS A 90 -12.22 8.93 -7.87
C LYS A 90 -11.32 7.92 -8.59
N HIS A 91 -10.34 7.37 -7.90
CA HIS A 91 -9.26 6.59 -8.51
C HIS A 91 -9.16 5.15 -7.99
N GLY A 92 -9.93 4.79 -6.96
CA GLY A 92 -9.88 3.48 -6.33
C GLY A 92 -8.84 3.41 -5.20
N PRO A 93 -8.42 2.21 -4.79
CA PRO A 93 -7.54 2.05 -3.64
C PRO A 93 -6.24 2.88 -3.71
N VAL A 94 -5.83 3.43 -2.57
CA VAL A 94 -4.67 4.31 -2.42
C VAL A 94 -3.63 3.65 -1.52
N ALA A 95 -2.38 3.59 -1.94
CA ALA A 95 -1.28 3.14 -1.08
C ALA A 95 -1.00 4.20 -0.03
N VAL A 96 -0.83 3.77 1.22
CA VAL A 96 -0.59 4.65 2.38
C VAL A 96 0.45 4.02 3.28
N SER A 97 1.34 4.84 3.85
CA SER A 97 2.24 4.41 4.92
C SER A 97 1.64 4.69 6.29
N ILE A 98 1.87 3.79 7.25
CA ILE A 98 1.42 3.92 8.64
C ILE A 98 2.54 3.62 9.63
N ASP A 99 2.38 4.10 10.87
CA ASP A 99 3.10 3.55 12.03
C ASP A 99 2.40 2.27 12.51
N ALA A 100 3.07 1.13 12.31
CA ALA A 100 2.63 -0.20 12.75
C ALA A 100 3.51 -0.77 13.87
N SER A 101 4.39 0.06 14.47
CA SER A 101 5.37 -0.36 15.47
C SER A 101 4.76 -0.80 16.82
N HIS A 102 3.49 -0.46 17.05
CA HIS A 102 2.83 -0.69 18.32
C HIS A 102 2.31 -2.12 18.48
N ARG A 103 2.50 -2.68 19.67
CA ARG A 103 1.97 -4.02 20.05
C ARG A 103 0.44 -4.10 19.90
N THR A 104 -0.28 -3.00 20.11
CA THR A 104 -1.74 -2.93 19.91
C THR A 104 -2.13 -3.15 18.46
N PHE A 105 -1.29 -2.72 17.49
CA PHE A 105 -1.48 -2.99 16.07
C PHE A 105 -1.23 -4.48 15.77
N SER A 106 -0.14 -5.06 16.29
CA SER A 106 0.20 -6.47 16.06
C SER A 106 -0.92 -7.44 16.48
N PHE A 107 -1.64 -7.12 17.56
CA PHE A 107 -2.75 -7.93 18.08
C PHE A 107 -4.14 -7.36 17.75
N TYR A 108 -4.24 -6.42 16.81
CA TYR A 108 -5.54 -5.94 16.35
C TYR A 108 -6.40 -7.10 15.87
N SER A 109 -7.69 -7.06 16.21
CA SER A 109 -8.67 -8.08 15.80
C SER A 109 -9.91 -7.45 15.18
N ASN A 110 -10.54 -6.46 15.84
CA ASN A 110 -11.73 -5.80 15.32
C ASN A 110 -11.91 -4.38 15.90
N GLY A 111 -12.96 -3.69 15.44
CA GLY A 111 -13.27 -2.32 15.87
C GLY A 111 -12.46 -1.25 15.16
N ILE A 112 -12.69 0.02 15.52
CA ILE A 112 -11.86 1.13 15.05
C ILE A 112 -10.60 1.17 15.90
N TYR A 113 -9.47 0.95 15.25
CA TYR A 113 -8.15 1.07 15.84
C TYR A 113 -7.78 2.54 16.06
N TYR A 114 -7.41 2.85 17.30
CA TYR A 114 -6.85 4.11 17.72
C TYR A 114 -5.72 3.80 18.70
N GLU A 115 -4.56 4.42 18.50
CA GLU A 115 -3.38 4.24 19.34
C GLU A 115 -2.84 5.62 19.69
N PRO A 116 -3.04 6.09 20.94
CA PRO A 116 -2.63 7.44 21.34
C PRO A 116 -1.14 7.74 21.14
N LYS A 117 -0.30 6.70 21.04
CA LYS A 117 1.14 6.84 20.87
C LYS A 117 1.62 6.73 19.42
N CYS A 118 0.73 6.46 18.47
CA CYS A 118 1.09 6.35 17.07
C CYS A 118 1.73 7.65 16.57
N GLY A 119 2.87 7.51 15.91
CA GLY A 119 3.46 8.55 15.09
C GLY A 119 2.56 8.87 13.90
N ASN A 120 2.67 10.08 13.38
CA ASN A 120 1.95 10.48 12.17
C ASN A 120 2.80 11.35 11.23
N LYS A 121 4.08 11.52 11.54
CA LYS A 121 5.05 12.22 10.68
C LYS A 121 5.75 11.21 9.78
N LEU A 122 6.27 11.70 8.65
CA LEU A 122 6.91 10.86 7.63
C LEU A 122 8.00 9.93 8.19
N GLY A 123 8.85 10.42 9.09
CA GLY A 123 9.94 9.62 9.68
C GLY A 123 9.50 8.62 10.77
N GLU A 124 8.21 8.56 11.09
CA GLU A 124 7.63 7.64 12.08
C GLU A 124 6.84 6.50 11.41
N LEU A 125 6.62 6.58 10.09
CA LEU A 125 5.90 5.54 9.34
C LEU A 125 6.88 4.41 8.98
N ASP A 126 6.45 3.17 9.18
CA ASP A 126 7.29 1.99 9.00
C ASP A 126 6.64 0.86 8.20
N HIS A 127 5.37 1.02 7.81
CA HIS A 127 4.62 -0.04 7.13
C HIS A 127 3.69 0.49 6.03
N ALA A 128 3.88 -0.03 4.82
CA ALA A 128 3.09 0.27 3.63
C ALA A 128 1.84 -0.63 3.56
N VAL A 129 0.66 -0.02 3.41
CA VAL A 129 -0.64 -0.69 3.35
C VAL A 129 -1.55 -0.06 2.30
N LEU A 130 -2.74 -0.62 2.08
CA LEU A 130 -3.66 -0.15 1.04
C LEU A 130 -4.99 0.33 1.64
N ALA A 131 -5.27 1.63 1.53
CA ALA A 131 -6.58 2.18 1.85
C ALA A 131 -7.57 1.87 0.73
N VAL A 132 -8.53 0.98 1.01
CA VAL A 132 -9.53 0.50 0.03
C VAL A 132 -10.90 1.16 0.20
N GLY A 133 -11.09 1.92 1.27
CA GLY A 133 -12.36 2.58 1.56
C GLY A 133 -12.30 3.42 2.82
N TYR A 134 -13.43 4.01 3.17
CA TYR A 134 -13.63 4.74 4.41
C TYR A 134 -15.11 4.77 4.78
N GLY A 135 -15.41 5.03 6.04
CA GLY A 135 -16.78 5.10 6.50
C GLY A 135 -16.95 5.74 7.86
N VAL A 136 -18.15 5.56 8.41
CA VAL A 136 -18.52 5.97 9.76
C VAL A 136 -19.10 4.74 10.46
N LEU A 137 -18.63 4.47 11.68
CA LEU A 137 -19.18 3.43 12.54
C LEU A 137 -19.42 4.05 13.92
N GLN A 138 -20.68 4.01 14.37
CA GLN A 138 -21.10 4.57 15.67
C GLN A 138 -20.71 6.05 15.89
N GLY A 139 -20.71 6.85 14.82
CA GLY A 139 -20.35 8.27 14.88
C GLY A 139 -18.86 8.57 14.70
N GLU A 140 -18.00 7.55 14.66
CA GLU A 140 -16.56 7.70 14.45
C GLU A 140 -16.17 7.41 12.99
N THR A 141 -15.28 8.23 12.44
CA THR A 141 -14.80 8.09 11.06
C THR A 141 -13.57 7.19 11.00
N TYR A 142 -13.54 6.27 10.03
CA TYR A 142 -12.45 5.31 9.86
C TYR A 142 -12.01 5.15 8.40
N TRP A 143 -10.75 4.80 8.21
CA TRP A 143 -10.21 4.23 6.98
C TRP A 143 -10.36 2.71 6.99
N LEU A 144 -10.80 2.12 5.88
CA LEU A 144 -10.75 0.67 5.69
C LEU A 144 -9.43 0.33 5.00
N ILE A 145 -8.54 -0.31 5.74
CA ILE A 145 -7.18 -0.60 5.30
C ILE A 145 -7.02 -2.11 5.10
N LYS A 146 -6.49 -2.50 3.95
CA LYS A 146 -6.04 -3.86 3.65
C LYS A 146 -4.59 -4.01 4.09
N ASN A 147 -4.32 -4.99 4.95
CA ASN A 147 -2.97 -5.32 5.40
C ASN A 147 -2.39 -6.51 4.57
N SER A 148 -1.13 -6.83 4.79
CA SER A 148 -0.37 -7.89 4.12
C SER A 148 0.07 -9.03 5.06
N TRP A 149 -0.48 -9.09 6.28
CA TRP A 149 -0.13 -10.07 7.33
C TRP A 149 -1.10 -11.25 7.44
N SER A 150 -1.51 -11.82 6.30
CA SER A 150 -2.50 -12.90 6.22
C SER A 150 -3.94 -12.49 6.57
N THR A 151 -4.91 -13.32 6.17
CA THR A 151 -6.33 -13.15 6.49
C THR A 151 -6.67 -13.49 7.93
N TYR A 152 -5.77 -14.15 8.67
CA TYR A 152 -5.98 -14.46 10.10
C TYR A 152 -5.68 -13.28 11.03
N TRP A 153 -5.03 -12.24 10.52
CA TRP A 153 -4.77 -11.02 11.27
C TRP A 153 -5.93 -10.04 11.12
N GLY A 154 -6.29 -9.34 12.21
CA GLY A 154 -7.35 -8.35 12.17
C GLY A 154 -8.71 -8.93 11.80
N ASN A 155 -9.46 -8.16 11.00
CA ASN A 155 -10.77 -8.54 10.50
C ASN A 155 -10.63 -9.05 9.06
N ASP A 156 -10.37 -10.35 8.91
CA ASP A 156 -10.09 -11.01 7.63
C ASP A 156 -8.93 -10.37 6.83
N GLY A 157 -7.88 -9.92 7.52
CA GLY A 157 -6.73 -9.23 6.94
C GLY A 157 -6.88 -7.72 6.78
N TYR A 158 -7.99 -7.15 7.29
CA TYR A 158 -8.26 -5.71 7.26
C TYR A 158 -8.28 -5.10 8.65
N ILE A 159 -8.14 -3.78 8.69
CA ILE A 159 -8.24 -2.95 9.89
C ILE A 159 -9.05 -1.69 9.59
N LEU A 160 -9.89 -1.29 10.54
CA LEU A 160 -10.53 0.02 10.53
C LEU A 160 -9.62 0.97 11.33
N MET A 161 -8.98 1.96 10.70
CA MET A 161 -8.10 2.91 11.40
C MET A 161 -8.80 4.24 11.60
N ALA A 162 -8.74 4.79 12.82
CA ALA A 162 -9.35 6.09 13.13
C ALA A 162 -8.78 7.21 12.24
N MET A 163 -9.65 8.05 11.69
CA MET A 163 -9.19 9.26 10.97
C MET A 163 -8.83 10.41 11.91
N LYS A 164 -9.34 10.35 13.14
CA LYS A 164 -9.10 11.35 14.19
C LYS A 164 -7.59 11.55 14.36
N ASP A 165 -7.17 12.81 14.42
CA ASP A 165 -5.78 13.24 14.65
C ASP A 165 -4.75 12.66 13.65
N ASN A 166 -5.20 12.20 12.48
CA ASN A 166 -4.38 11.45 11.53
C ASN A 166 -3.64 10.29 12.22
N ASN A 167 -4.36 9.52 13.05
CA ASN A 167 -3.79 8.43 13.85
C ASN A 167 -2.98 7.46 12.99
N CYS A 168 -1.74 7.17 13.41
CA CYS A 168 -0.73 6.37 12.71
C CYS A 168 -0.36 6.88 11.29
N GLY A 169 -0.72 8.10 10.91
CA GLY A 169 -0.23 8.73 9.69
C GLY A 169 -0.87 8.29 8.37
N VAL A 170 -2.06 7.67 8.37
CA VAL A 170 -2.72 7.17 7.14
C VAL A 170 -2.79 8.22 6.02
N ALA A 171 -2.96 9.50 6.34
CA ALA A 171 -3.03 10.58 5.35
C ALA A 171 -1.68 11.27 5.07
N THR A 172 -0.59 10.85 5.71
CA THR A 172 0.72 11.50 5.65
C THR A 172 1.45 11.21 4.34
N GLU A 173 1.51 9.94 3.95
CA GLU A 173 2.19 9.50 2.72
C GLU A 173 1.24 8.63 1.91
N ALA A 174 0.33 9.27 1.19
CA ALA A 174 -0.66 8.59 0.37
C ALA A 174 -0.34 8.77 -1.12
N THR A 175 -0.28 7.66 -1.86
CA THR A 175 0.05 7.66 -3.29
C THR A 175 -0.84 6.70 -4.09
N TYR A 176 -1.02 6.98 -5.37
CA TYR A 176 -1.70 6.04 -6.27
C TYR A 176 -1.17 6.11 -7.71
N PRO A 177 -1.09 4.99 -8.43
CA PRO A 177 -0.64 4.97 -9.81
C PRO A 177 -1.72 5.45 -10.78
N ILE A 178 -1.31 6.02 -11.91
CA ILE A 178 -2.16 6.33 -13.06
C ILE A 178 -1.91 5.25 -14.10
N LEU A 179 -2.90 4.38 -14.30
CA LEU A 179 -2.85 3.34 -15.34
C LEU A 179 -2.75 3.98 -16.75
N ALA A 180 -2.08 3.28 -17.66
CA ALA A 180 -1.96 3.65 -19.06
C ALA A 180 -3.20 3.28 -19.88
#